data_AF-A0A7Z9WGU9-F1
#
_entry.id   AF-A0A7Z9WGU9-F1
#
_cell.length_a   1.000
_cell.length_b   1.000
_cell.length_c   1.000
_cell.angle_alpha   90.00
_cell.angle_beta   90.00
_cell.angle_gamma   90.00
#
_symmetry.space_group_name_H-M   'P 1'
#
loop_
_entity.id
_entity.type
_entity.pdbx_description
1 polymer ?
#
loop_
_entity_poly.entity_id
_entity_poly.type
_entity_poly.pdbx_seq_one_letter_code
_entity_poly.pdbx_strand_id
1 'polypeptide(L)'
;MGIEIMRSRILVVEGKDEELFFSGLINHLGLAENLQVLGIGGKDKLRRNLKALKSAPNFAQVVSLGLVRDADENPAAALQSVRDALQAENLPAPMHPMEPVGNSPQVTIMILPDESTPGMLEDLCLRAVARDPAMHCVVQYFQCLQDRDLIFLPHKMSKAKVHVFLASRSEPDRRLGEAAKAGYWPWDNEAFEQVKKFLKLLVRTD
;
A
#
# COMPACT_ATOMS: atom_id res chain seq x y z
N MET A 1 -0.49 15.85 16.53
CA MET A 1 -0.44 16.49 15.20
C MET A 1 -1.73 16.13 14.49
N GLY A 2 -2.50 17.12 14.02
CA GLY A 2 -3.78 16.87 13.35
C GLY A 2 -3.57 16.34 11.93
N ILE A 3 -4.58 15.66 11.38
CA ILE A 3 -4.60 15.28 9.96
C ILE A 3 -4.91 16.54 9.16
N GLU A 4 -4.11 16.81 8.14
CA GLU A 4 -4.26 17.96 7.24
C GLU A 4 -4.71 17.48 5.86
N ILE A 5 -5.86 17.98 5.39
CA ILE A 5 -6.43 17.65 4.08
C ILE A 5 -6.17 18.82 3.13
N MET A 6 -5.31 18.55 2.14
CA MET A 6 -4.81 19.51 1.15
C MET A 6 -5.35 19.25 -0.26
N ARG A 7 -5.97 18.10 -0.48
CA ARG A 7 -6.59 17.69 -1.75
C ARG A 7 -7.95 17.07 -1.49
N SER A 8 -8.87 17.22 -2.45
CA SER A 8 -10.21 16.63 -2.38
C SER A 8 -10.22 15.12 -2.66
N ARG A 9 -9.10 14.54 -3.09
CA ARG A 9 -8.95 13.10 -3.28
C ARG A 9 -7.85 12.60 -2.39
N ILE A 10 -8.16 11.58 -1.59
CA ILE A 10 -7.28 11.06 -0.56
C ILE A 10 -7.09 9.57 -0.77
N LEU A 11 -5.84 9.13 -0.69
CA LEU A 11 -5.46 7.74 -0.53
C LEU A 11 -4.99 7.51 0.90
N VAL A 12 -5.61 6.55 1.58
CA VAL A 12 -5.29 6.15 2.94
C VAL A 12 -4.56 4.80 2.91
N VAL A 13 -3.41 4.73 3.57
CA VAL A 13 -2.54 3.54 3.60
C VAL A 13 -2.10 3.19 5.02
N GLU A 14 -1.63 1.95 5.22
CA GLU A 14 -1.35 1.40 6.55
C GLU A 14 -0.26 2.14 7.31
N GLY A 15 0.85 2.51 6.67
CA GLY A 15 2.02 3.01 7.39
C GLY A 15 2.84 3.99 6.57
N LYS A 16 3.98 4.38 7.15
CA LYS A 16 4.85 5.38 6.55
C LYS A 16 5.58 4.84 5.32
N ASP A 17 5.97 3.57 5.33
CA ASP A 17 6.62 2.94 4.18
C ASP A 17 5.67 2.86 2.98
N GLU A 18 4.40 2.50 3.21
CA GLU A 18 3.35 2.52 2.20
C GLU A 18 3.08 3.96 1.72
N GLU A 19 3.01 4.93 2.63
CA GLU A 19 2.80 6.33 2.25
C GLU A 19 3.90 6.82 1.30
N LEU A 20 5.16 6.52 1.61
CA LEU A 20 6.30 6.87 0.76
C LEU A 20 6.28 6.11 -0.56
N PHE A 21 5.93 4.82 -0.55
CA PHE A 21 5.77 4.00 -1.76
C PHE A 21 4.73 4.59 -2.70
N PHE A 22 3.51 4.80 -2.20
CA PHE A 22 2.41 5.33 -2.99
C PHE A 22 2.68 6.77 -3.43
N SER A 23 3.34 7.58 -2.61
CA SER A 23 3.80 8.91 -3.03
C SER A 23 4.76 8.82 -4.23
N GLY A 24 5.72 7.89 -4.21
CA GLY A 24 6.64 7.67 -5.33
C GLY A 24 5.92 7.26 -6.61
N LEU A 25 4.99 6.31 -6.53
CA LEU A 25 4.21 5.85 -7.68
C LEU A 25 3.24 6.91 -8.21
N ILE A 26 2.57 7.66 -7.33
CA ILE A 26 1.68 8.76 -7.72
C ILE A 26 2.44 9.86 -8.45
N ASN A 27 3.67 10.17 -8.00
CA ASN A 27 4.55 11.10 -8.70
C ASN A 27 4.94 10.57 -10.09
N HIS A 28 5.32 9.30 -10.20
CA HIS A 28 5.63 8.65 -11.50
C HIS A 28 4.45 8.73 -12.48
N LEU A 29 3.23 8.58 -11.97
CA LEU A 29 2.00 8.65 -12.78
C LEU A 29 1.52 10.09 -13.06
N GLY A 30 2.18 11.12 -12.53
CA GLY A 30 1.77 12.51 -12.68
C GLY A 30 0.46 12.86 -11.95
N LEU A 31 0.12 12.11 -10.89
CA LEU A 31 -1.15 12.26 -10.15
C LEU A 31 -1.03 13.11 -8.87
N ALA A 32 0.18 13.60 -8.55
CA ALA A 32 0.50 14.27 -7.28
C ALA A 32 -0.35 15.52 -7.00
N GLU A 33 -0.70 16.28 -8.04
CA GLU A 33 -1.54 17.47 -7.88
C GLU A 33 -3.00 17.13 -7.54
N ASN A 34 -3.44 15.92 -7.86
CA ASN A 34 -4.85 15.52 -7.72
C ASN A 34 -5.11 14.58 -6.54
N LEU A 35 -4.09 13.87 -6.04
CA LEU A 35 -4.25 12.81 -5.07
C LEU A 35 -3.25 12.96 -3.91
N GLN A 36 -3.77 13.10 -2.70
CA GLN A 36 -2.97 13.15 -1.46
C GLN A 36 -2.91 11.76 -0.82
N VAL A 37 -1.72 11.32 -0.40
CA VAL A 37 -1.56 10.08 0.38
C VAL A 37 -1.42 10.39 1.86
N LEU A 38 -2.09 9.61 2.71
CA LEU A 38 -2.00 9.69 4.15
C LEU A 38 -1.68 8.30 4.73
N GLY A 39 -0.50 8.16 5.33
CA GLY A 39 -0.14 7.01 6.14
C GLY A 39 -0.78 7.14 7.51
N ILE A 40 -1.87 6.41 7.76
CA ILE A 40 -2.64 6.58 9.00
C ILE A 40 -2.14 5.72 10.15
N GLY A 41 -1.29 4.72 9.90
CA GLY A 41 -0.52 4.00 10.91
C GLY A 41 -1.23 2.76 11.46
N GLY A 42 -0.79 1.57 11.07
CA GLY A 42 -1.04 0.26 11.67
C GLY A 42 -2.47 -0.30 11.56
N LYS A 43 -2.57 -1.61 11.36
CA LYS A 43 -3.83 -2.36 11.22
C LYS A 43 -4.86 -2.13 12.31
N ASP A 44 -4.42 -2.08 13.56
CA ASP A 44 -5.31 -1.96 14.72
C ASP A 44 -5.82 -0.52 14.94
N LYS A 45 -5.36 0.44 14.13
CA LYS A 45 -5.72 1.85 14.27
C LYS A 45 -6.55 2.37 13.10
N LEU A 46 -6.79 1.58 12.05
CA LEU A 46 -7.56 2.00 10.86
C LEU A 46 -8.86 2.72 11.25
N ARG A 47 -9.68 2.11 12.11
CA ARG A 47 -10.92 2.71 12.62
C ARG A 47 -10.69 4.04 13.34
N ARG A 48 -9.76 4.07 14.29
CA ARG A 48 -9.41 5.29 15.05
C ARG A 48 -8.98 6.41 14.11
N ASN A 49 -8.22 6.08 13.07
CA ASN A 49 -7.68 7.07 12.16
C ASN A 49 -8.69 7.53 11.12
N LEU A 50 -9.61 6.66 10.67
CA LEU A 50 -10.75 7.07 9.86
C LEU A 50 -11.64 8.05 10.63
N LYS A 51 -11.87 7.80 11.91
CA LYS A 51 -12.57 8.77 12.79
C LYS A 51 -11.85 10.11 12.84
N ALA A 52 -10.52 10.10 13.02
CA ALA A 52 -9.70 11.31 13.04
C ALA A 52 -9.74 12.04 11.68
N LEU A 53 -9.67 11.30 10.57
CA LEU A 53 -9.73 11.82 9.21
C LEU A 53 -11.08 12.48 8.93
N LYS A 54 -12.18 11.81 9.29
CA LYS A 54 -13.54 12.35 9.16
C LYS A 54 -13.76 13.62 9.99
N SER A 55 -13.07 13.72 11.12
CA SER A 55 -13.12 14.90 12.00
C SER A 55 -12.14 16.00 11.60
N ALA A 56 -11.28 15.77 10.59
CA ALA A 56 -10.30 16.74 10.16
C ALA A 56 -10.96 17.92 9.44
N PRO A 57 -10.39 19.14 9.55
CA PRO A 57 -10.80 20.25 8.70
C PRO A 57 -10.77 19.85 7.22
N ASN A 58 -11.72 20.36 6.44
CA ASN A 58 -11.86 20.10 5.01
C ASN A 58 -12.24 18.67 4.61
N PHE A 59 -12.54 17.75 5.54
CA PHE A 59 -13.04 16.42 5.16
C PHE A 59 -14.34 16.51 4.33
N ALA A 60 -15.19 17.50 4.60
CA ALA A 60 -16.39 17.76 3.81
C ALA A 60 -16.13 18.10 2.32
N GLN A 61 -14.90 18.45 1.96
CA GLN A 61 -14.48 18.72 0.58
C GLN A 61 -13.92 17.47 -0.11
N VAL A 62 -13.80 16.34 0.60
CA VAL A 62 -13.29 15.10 0.03
C VAL A 62 -14.35 14.49 -0.88
N VAL A 63 -14.00 14.34 -2.16
CA VAL A 63 -14.86 13.76 -3.19
C VAL A 63 -14.49 12.30 -3.47
N SER A 64 -13.24 11.90 -3.25
CA SER A 64 -12.77 10.52 -3.44
C SER A 64 -11.89 10.07 -2.28
N LEU A 65 -12.16 8.88 -1.76
CA LEU A 65 -11.43 8.25 -0.67
C LEU A 65 -11.03 6.83 -1.04
N GLY A 66 -9.75 6.64 -1.34
CA GLY A 66 -9.14 5.32 -1.53
C GLY A 66 -8.59 4.76 -0.23
N LEU A 67 -8.75 3.46 0.00
CA LEU A 67 -8.13 2.75 1.11
C LEU A 67 -7.32 1.57 0.57
N VAL A 68 -6.08 1.42 1.01
CA VAL A 68 -5.24 0.26 0.70
C VAL A 68 -4.98 -0.54 1.96
N ARG A 69 -5.09 -1.86 1.84
CA ARG A 69 -4.89 -2.81 2.94
C ARG A 69 -4.12 -4.03 2.44
N ASP A 70 -3.14 -4.49 3.20
CA ASP A 70 -2.51 -5.77 2.93
C ASP A 70 -3.49 -6.93 3.22
N ALA A 71 -3.51 -7.94 2.36
CA ALA A 71 -4.27 -9.16 2.61
C ALA A 71 -3.70 -9.98 3.78
N ASP A 72 -2.41 -9.81 4.09
CA ASP A 72 -1.66 -10.69 4.98
C ASP A 72 -1.87 -12.16 4.53
N GLU A 73 -2.63 -12.94 5.30
CA GLU A 73 -2.92 -14.35 5.04
C GLU A 73 -4.35 -14.56 4.51
N ASN A 74 -5.23 -13.57 4.65
CA ASN A 74 -6.66 -13.71 4.34
C ASN A 74 -7.24 -12.41 3.74
N PRO A 75 -7.29 -12.32 2.39
CA PRO A 75 -7.84 -11.17 1.67
C PRO A 75 -9.28 -10.81 2.08
N ALA A 76 -10.13 -11.82 2.31
CA ALA A 76 -11.53 -11.61 2.69
C ALA A 76 -11.65 -11.00 4.09
N ALA A 77 -10.85 -11.46 5.05
CA ALA A 77 -10.80 -10.87 6.39
C ALA A 77 -10.24 -9.45 6.36
N ALA A 78 -9.23 -9.19 5.52
CA ALA A 78 -8.68 -7.84 5.33
C ALA A 78 -9.72 -6.88 4.77
N LEU A 79 -10.47 -7.30 3.74
CA LEU A 79 -11.59 -6.52 3.19
C LEU A 79 -12.67 -6.27 4.24
N GLN A 80 -13.11 -7.30 4.96
CA GLN A 80 -14.12 -7.15 6.00
C GLN A 80 -13.67 -6.15 7.08
N SER A 81 -12.41 -6.21 7.50
CA SER A 81 -11.85 -5.27 8.49
C SER A 81 -11.91 -3.81 8.01
N VAL A 82 -11.58 -3.54 6.75
CA VAL A 82 -11.68 -2.19 6.18
C VAL A 82 -13.14 -1.72 6.13
N ARG A 83 -14.04 -2.61 5.73
CA ARG A 83 -15.47 -2.32 5.65
C ARG A 83 -16.09 -2.03 7.00
N ASP A 84 -15.77 -2.82 8.03
CA ASP A 84 -16.24 -2.59 9.39
C ASP A 84 -15.80 -1.21 9.91
N ALA A 85 -14.56 -0.81 9.58
CA ALA A 85 -14.02 0.49 9.95
C ALA A 85 -14.74 1.65 9.23
N LEU A 86 -15.07 1.49 7.95
CA LEU A 86 -15.84 2.47 7.18
C LEU A 86 -17.29 2.60 7.72
N GLN A 87 -17.96 1.48 7.96
CA GLN A 87 -19.33 1.44 8.49
C GLN A 87 -19.42 2.07 9.88
N ALA A 88 -18.44 1.79 10.75
CA ALA A 88 -18.37 2.40 12.08
C ALA A 88 -18.33 3.93 12.06
N GLU A 89 -17.78 4.52 10.99
CA GLU A 89 -17.69 5.95 10.79
C GLU A 89 -18.77 6.48 9.83
N ASN A 90 -19.79 5.68 9.51
CA ASN A 90 -20.87 6.00 8.56
C ASN A 90 -20.36 6.49 7.20
N LEU A 91 -19.30 5.85 6.69
CA LEU A 91 -18.78 6.06 5.34
C LEU A 91 -19.27 4.94 4.41
N PRO A 92 -19.36 5.20 3.09
CA PRO A 92 -19.63 4.14 2.12
C PRO A 92 -18.61 2.99 2.25
N ALA A 93 -19.10 1.75 2.21
CA ALA A 93 -18.30 0.56 2.38
C ALA A 93 -18.53 -0.40 1.21
N PRO A 94 -17.70 -0.34 0.15
CA PRO A 94 -17.82 -1.18 -1.04
C PRO A 94 -17.93 -2.68 -0.74
N MET A 95 -18.72 -3.39 -1.54
CA MET A 95 -18.88 -4.83 -1.38
C MET A 95 -17.63 -5.59 -1.84
N HIS A 96 -17.06 -5.14 -2.96
CA HIS A 96 -15.90 -5.73 -3.59
C HIS A 96 -14.72 -4.74 -3.64
N PRO A 97 -13.47 -5.21 -3.64
CA PRO A 97 -12.32 -4.36 -3.93
C PRO A 97 -12.44 -3.77 -5.34
N MET A 98 -11.81 -2.61 -5.56
CA MET A 98 -11.81 -1.90 -6.84
C MET A 98 -13.19 -1.41 -7.31
N GLU A 99 -14.22 -1.48 -6.46
CA GLU A 99 -15.57 -0.98 -6.73
C GLU A 99 -15.79 0.36 -6.01
N PRO A 100 -16.02 1.47 -6.73
CA PRO A 100 -16.38 2.75 -6.11
C PRO A 100 -17.83 2.75 -5.63
N VAL A 101 -18.06 3.17 -4.38
CA VAL A 101 -19.41 3.29 -3.79
C VAL A 101 -19.57 4.62 -3.07
N GLY A 102 -20.75 5.22 -3.18
CA GLY A 102 -21.06 6.53 -2.59
C GLY A 102 -20.68 7.71 -3.49
N ASN A 103 -20.96 8.91 -3.01
CA ASN A 103 -20.82 10.15 -3.81
C ASN A 103 -19.93 11.20 -3.13
N SER A 104 -20.07 11.42 -1.82
CA SER A 104 -19.33 12.46 -1.09
C SER A 104 -18.92 11.98 0.31
N PRO A 105 -17.77 11.29 0.44
CA PRO A 105 -16.89 10.88 -0.66
C PRO A 105 -17.37 9.60 -1.37
N GLN A 106 -16.98 9.43 -2.64
CA GLN A 106 -16.94 8.11 -3.27
C GLN A 106 -15.77 7.32 -2.66
N VAL A 107 -16.05 6.11 -2.16
CA VAL A 107 -15.06 5.26 -1.47
C VAL A 107 -14.68 4.08 -2.35
N THR A 108 -13.38 3.77 -2.43
CA THR A 108 -12.88 2.57 -3.11
C THR A 108 -11.82 1.87 -2.25
N ILE A 109 -11.88 0.55 -2.16
CA ILE A 109 -10.95 -0.26 -1.38
C ILE A 109 -10.05 -1.05 -2.33
N MET A 110 -8.74 -1.11 -2.05
CA MET A 110 -7.81 -2.04 -2.66
C MET A 110 -7.24 -2.95 -1.59
N ILE A 111 -7.28 -4.26 -1.86
CA ILE A 111 -6.54 -5.26 -1.10
C ILE A 111 -5.27 -5.61 -1.88
N LEU A 112 -4.13 -5.61 -1.21
CA LEU A 112 -2.85 -6.01 -1.80
C LEU A 112 -2.59 -7.50 -1.57
N PRO A 113 -1.98 -8.20 -2.54
CA PRO A 113 -1.70 -7.73 -3.89
C PRO A 113 -2.95 -7.58 -4.78
N ASP A 114 -3.99 -8.36 -4.49
CA ASP A 114 -5.28 -8.36 -5.18
C ASP A 114 -6.40 -8.91 -4.26
N GLU A 115 -7.63 -9.06 -4.78
CA GLU A 115 -8.79 -9.48 -3.99
C GLU A 115 -8.77 -10.93 -3.50
N SER A 116 -7.92 -11.78 -4.09
CA SER A 116 -7.94 -13.23 -3.93
C SER A 116 -6.64 -13.84 -3.41
N THR A 117 -5.54 -13.11 -3.54
CA THR A 117 -4.20 -13.59 -3.25
C THR A 117 -3.74 -13.07 -1.88
N PRO A 118 -3.32 -13.94 -0.94
CA PRO A 118 -2.62 -13.51 0.26
C PRO A 118 -1.32 -12.77 -0.06
N GLY A 119 -0.95 -11.79 0.76
CA GLY A 119 0.31 -11.07 0.60
C GLY A 119 0.26 -9.64 1.11
N MET A 120 1.37 -8.94 0.89
CA MET A 120 1.58 -7.56 1.29
C MET A 120 2.20 -6.76 0.15
N LEU A 121 2.39 -5.46 0.37
CA LEU A 121 3.14 -4.59 -0.55
C LEU A 121 4.53 -5.14 -0.92
N GLU A 122 5.22 -5.80 0.01
CA GLU A 122 6.53 -6.39 -0.27
C GLU A 122 6.49 -7.48 -1.35
N ASP A 123 5.41 -8.26 -1.40
CA ASP A 123 5.23 -9.31 -2.40
C ASP A 123 5.07 -8.72 -3.81
N LEU A 124 4.36 -7.58 -3.93
CA LEU A 124 4.28 -6.82 -5.19
C LEU A 124 5.65 -6.33 -5.64
N CYS A 125 6.43 -5.76 -4.72
CA CYS A 125 7.77 -5.25 -5.02
C CYS A 125 8.71 -6.37 -5.47
N LEU A 126 8.69 -7.52 -4.78
CA LEU A 126 9.49 -8.69 -5.14
C LEU A 126 9.09 -9.27 -6.52
N ARG A 127 7.79 -9.31 -6.85
CA ARG A 127 7.34 -9.70 -8.21
C ARG A 127 7.89 -8.74 -9.26
N ALA A 128 7.89 -7.44 -8.99
CA ALA A 128 8.38 -6.43 -9.92
C ALA A 128 9.88 -6.56 -10.24
N VAL A 129 10.67 -7.06 -9.29
CA VAL A 129 12.13 -7.22 -9.43
C VAL A 129 12.54 -8.69 -9.60
N ALA A 130 11.62 -9.61 -9.86
CA ALA A 130 11.90 -11.05 -9.92
C ALA A 130 12.98 -11.44 -10.96
N ARG A 131 13.17 -10.61 -11.99
CA ARG A 131 14.19 -10.80 -13.04
C ARG A 131 15.48 -9.99 -12.79
N ASP A 132 15.56 -9.24 -11.70
CA ASP A 132 16.77 -8.50 -11.34
C ASP A 132 17.89 -9.49 -11.00
N PRO A 133 19.13 -9.28 -11.50
CA PRO A 133 20.25 -10.19 -11.22
C PRO A 133 20.51 -10.42 -9.73
N ALA A 134 20.23 -9.43 -8.87
CA ALA A 134 20.42 -9.56 -7.43
C ALA A 134 19.48 -10.59 -6.78
N MET A 135 18.33 -10.90 -7.41
CA MET A 135 17.37 -11.86 -6.86
C MET A 135 17.93 -13.26 -6.74
N HIS A 136 18.89 -13.64 -7.58
CA HIS A 136 19.61 -14.90 -7.42
C HIS A 136 20.33 -14.96 -6.06
N CYS A 137 21.04 -13.88 -5.70
CA CYS A 137 21.75 -13.76 -4.43
C CYS A 137 20.79 -13.71 -3.24
N VAL A 138 19.64 -13.03 -3.37
CA VAL A 138 18.60 -12.99 -2.32
C VAL A 138 18.09 -14.39 -2.01
N VAL A 139 17.78 -15.19 -3.03
CA VAL A 139 17.32 -16.57 -2.85
C VAL A 139 18.41 -17.43 -2.20
N GLN A 140 19.65 -17.34 -2.68
CA GLN A 140 20.77 -18.10 -2.13
C GLN A 140 21.06 -17.73 -0.67
N TYR A 141 20.93 -16.46 -0.29
CA TYR A 141 21.11 -16.02 1.10
C TYR A 141 20.14 -16.75 2.04
N PHE A 142 18.85 -16.73 1.74
CA PHE A 142 17.87 -17.40 2.60
C PHE A 142 17.97 -18.93 2.55
N GLN A 143 18.33 -19.52 1.41
CA GLN A 143 18.63 -20.95 1.33
C GLN A 143 19.80 -21.33 2.26
N CYS A 144 20.88 -20.55 2.21
CA CYS A 144 22.04 -20.75 3.08
C CYS A 144 21.68 -20.68 4.57
N LEU A 145 20.83 -19.73 4.97
CA LEU A 145 20.37 -19.64 6.37
C LEU A 145 19.52 -20.85 6.78
N GLN A 146 18.65 -21.32 5.89
CA GLN A 146 17.82 -22.50 6.12
C GLN A 146 18.68 -23.77 6.26
N ASP A 147 19.67 -23.96 5.39
CA ASP A 147 20.58 -25.12 5.41
C ASP A 147 21.51 -25.14 6.64
N ARG A 148 21.59 -24.02 7.38
CA ARG A 148 22.36 -23.89 8.64
C ARG A 148 21.47 -23.97 9.88
N ASP A 149 20.22 -24.42 9.74
CA ASP A 149 19.26 -24.58 10.81
C ASP A 149 19.13 -23.34 11.70
N LEU A 150 19.11 -22.14 11.08
CA LEU A 150 18.93 -20.91 11.84
C LEU A 150 17.60 -20.98 12.60
N ILE A 151 17.70 -20.92 13.92
CA ILE A 151 16.56 -21.07 14.84
C ILE A 151 15.53 -19.94 14.67
N PHE A 152 15.98 -18.77 14.22
CA PHE A 152 15.15 -17.57 14.10
C PHE A 152 15.11 -17.07 12.66
N LEU A 153 14.33 -17.73 11.81
CA LEU A 153 13.99 -17.17 10.50
C LEU A 153 12.88 -16.12 10.61
N PRO A 154 12.88 -15.09 9.75
CA PRO A 154 11.83 -14.07 9.76
C PRO A 154 10.44 -14.67 9.50
N HIS A 155 9.46 -14.36 10.34
CA HIS A 155 8.06 -14.76 10.12
C HIS A 155 7.48 -14.17 8.83
N LYS A 156 7.88 -12.94 8.48
CA LYS A 156 7.45 -12.25 7.25
C LYS A 156 8.59 -12.27 6.22
N MET A 157 8.69 -13.38 5.50
CA MET A 157 9.77 -13.61 4.53
C MET A 157 9.83 -12.58 3.40
N SER A 158 8.71 -12.06 2.92
CA SER A 158 8.69 -11.04 1.88
C SER A 158 9.37 -9.73 2.34
N LYS A 159 9.14 -9.31 3.58
CA LYS A 159 9.84 -8.15 4.18
C LYS A 159 11.34 -8.37 4.24
N ALA A 160 11.76 -9.53 4.74
CA ALA A 160 13.17 -9.87 4.82
C ALA A 160 13.84 -9.91 3.44
N LYS A 161 13.19 -10.50 2.44
CA LYS A 161 13.67 -10.53 1.05
C LYS A 161 13.78 -9.14 0.43
N VAL A 162 12.82 -8.24 0.68
CA VAL A 162 12.93 -6.83 0.26
C VAL A 162 14.16 -6.18 0.89
N HIS A 163 14.39 -6.37 2.19
CA HIS A 163 15.59 -5.81 2.84
C HIS A 163 16.89 -6.33 2.24
N VAL A 164 17.02 -7.63 2.01
CA VAL A 164 18.22 -8.23 1.40
C VAL A 164 18.39 -7.76 -0.05
N PHE A 165 17.30 -7.63 -0.80
CA PHE A 165 17.32 -7.06 -2.14
C PHE A 165 17.80 -5.61 -2.12
N LEU A 166 17.27 -4.77 -1.23
CA LEU A 166 17.64 -3.36 -1.12
C LEU A 166 19.09 -3.18 -0.65
N ALA A 167 19.63 -4.12 0.14
CA ALA A 167 21.04 -4.13 0.51
C ALA A 167 21.99 -4.33 -0.70
N SER A 168 21.49 -4.77 -1.85
CA SER A 168 22.27 -4.84 -3.11
C SER A 168 22.38 -3.51 -3.86
N ARG A 169 21.66 -2.47 -3.41
CA ARG A 169 21.64 -1.15 -4.05
C ARG A 169 22.75 -0.25 -3.52
N SER A 170 23.01 0.84 -4.25
CA SER A 170 24.07 1.79 -3.90
C SER A 170 23.90 2.41 -2.52
N GLU A 171 22.65 2.59 -2.08
CA GLU A 171 22.29 3.05 -0.75
C GLU A 171 21.52 1.92 -0.02
N PRO A 172 22.23 1.05 0.71
CA PRO A 172 21.70 -0.22 1.21
C PRO A 172 20.82 -0.09 2.46
N ASP A 173 20.77 1.09 3.08
CA ASP A 173 20.03 1.38 4.30
C ASP A 173 18.57 1.82 4.04
N ARG A 174 18.21 2.06 2.78
CA ARG A 174 16.85 2.48 2.39
C ARG A 174 15.81 1.42 2.70
N ARG A 175 14.69 1.85 3.27
CA ARG A 175 13.47 1.05 3.42
C ARG A 175 12.64 1.04 2.14
N LEU A 176 11.63 0.15 2.07
CA LEU A 176 10.78 -0.03 0.88
C LEU A 176 10.22 1.29 0.35
N GLY A 177 9.67 2.12 1.24
CA GLY A 177 9.08 3.40 0.86
C GLY A 177 10.10 4.42 0.38
N GLU A 178 11.29 4.44 1.00
CA GLU A 178 12.39 5.32 0.60
C GLU A 178 13.01 4.91 -0.73
N ALA A 179 13.11 3.59 -0.97
CA ALA A 179 13.53 3.00 -2.23
C ALA A 179 12.58 3.36 -3.39
N ALA A 180 11.28 3.51 -3.10
CA ALA A 180 10.31 3.99 -4.07
C ALA A 180 10.59 5.42 -4.54
N LYS A 181 10.96 6.31 -3.61
CA LYS A 181 11.36 7.68 -3.95
C LYS A 181 12.73 7.75 -4.61
N ALA A 182 13.59 6.76 -4.37
CA ALA A 182 14.90 6.63 -5.00
C ALA A 182 14.87 6.07 -6.44
N GLY A 183 13.71 5.64 -6.92
CA GLY A 183 13.57 5.02 -8.25
C GLY A 183 14.07 3.58 -8.31
N TYR A 184 14.16 2.86 -7.18
CA TYR A 184 14.64 1.47 -7.16
C TYR A 184 13.59 0.45 -7.60
N TRP A 185 12.30 0.84 -7.63
CA TRP A 185 11.22 0.00 -8.10
C TRP A 185 10.93 0.27 -9.59
N PRO A 186 10.84 -0.78 -10.43
CA PRO A 186 10.56 -0.61 -11.85
C PRO A 186 9.07 -0.34 -12.05
N TRP A 187 8.67 0.93 -11.99
CA TRP A 187 7.26 1.31 -12.01
C TRP A 187 6.49 0.81 -13.22
N ASP A 188 7.14 0.64 -14.37
CA ASP A 188 6.50 0.16 -15.59
C ASP A 188 6.30 -1.38 -15.64
N ASN A 189 6.76 -2.10 -14.62
CA ASN A 189 6.54 -3.54 -14.50
C ASN A 189 5.05 -3.89 -14.30
N GLU A 190 4.62 -5.01 -14.88
CA GLU A 190 3.25 -5.50 -14.83
C GLU A 190 2.73 -5.77 -13.41
N ALA A 191 3.63 -6.08 -12.47
CA ALA A 191 3.29 -6.32 -11.07
C ALA A 191 2.56 -5.13 -10.43
N PHE A 192 2.76 -3.91 -10.92
CA PHE A 192 2.11 -2.70 -10.40
C PHE A 192 0.84 -2.31 -11.15
N GLU A 193 0.42 -3.03 -12.20
CA GLU A 193 -0.71 -2.61 -13.05
C GLU A 193 -2.03 -2.46 -12.29
N GLN A 194 -2.32 -3.37 -11.36
CA GLN A 194 -3.54 -3.26 -10.56
C GLN A 194 -3.51 -2.05 -9.62
N VAL A 195 -2.34 -1.75 -9.04
CA VAL A 195 -2.12 -0.55 -8.21
C VAL A 195 -2.29 0.71 -9.06
N LYS A 196 -1.71 0.76 -10.27
CA LYS A 196 -1.88 1.90 -11.19
C LYS A 196 -3.34 2.10 -11.58
N LYS A 197 -4.06 1.01 -11.88
CA LYS A 197 -5.50 1.07 -12.20
C LYS A 197 -6.30 1.64 -11.02
N PHE A 198 -5.99 1.20 -9.81
CA PHE A 198 -6.62 1.71 -8.59
C PHE A 198 -6.37 3.22 -8.41
N LEU A 199 -5.12 3.66 -8.50
CA LEU A 199 -4.79 5.09 -8.36
C LEU A 199 -5.47 5.95 -9.42
N LYS A 200 -5.54 5.47 -10.67
CA LYS A 200 -6.25 6.14 -11.76
C LYS A 200 -7.76 6.21 -11.49
N LEU A 201 -8.35 5.19 -10.87
CA LEU A 201 -9.77 5.17 -10.51
C LEU A 201 -10.11 6.29 -9.51
N LEU A 202 -9.24 6.55 -8.52
CA LEU A 202 -9.45 7.59 -7.52
C LEU A 202 -9.45 9.02 -8.09
N VAL A 203 -8.76 9.24 -9.21
CA VAL A 203 -8.63 10.57 -9.84
C VAL A 203 -9.63 10.81 -10.97
N ARG A 204 -10.45 9.80 -11.34
CA ARG A 204 -11.46 10.00 -12.38
C ARG A 204 -12.43 11.12 -11.97
N THR A 205 -12.76 11.93 -12.94
CA THR A 205 -13.90 12.84 -12.91
C THR A 205 -14.99 12.17 -13.73
N ASP A 206 -16.11 11.84 -13.11
CA ASP A 206 -17.36 11.67 -13.85
C ASP A 206 -17.75 13.02 -14.49
#